data_AF-A0A061SFL4-F1
#
_entry.id   AF-A0A061SFL4-F1
#
_cell.length_a   1.000
_cell.length_b   1.000
_cell.length_c   1.000
_cell.angle_alpha   90.00
_cell.angle_beta   90.00
_cell.angle_gamma   90.00
#
_symmetry.space_group_name_H-M   'P 1'
#
loop_
_entity.id
_entity.type
_entity.pdbx_description
1 polymer ?
#
loop_
_entity_poly.entity_id
_entity_poly.type
_entity_poly.pdbx_seq_one_letter_code
_entity_poly.pdbx_strand_id
1 'polypeptide(L)'
;MVVTKPGMNEELASKNNQELAPALFPLAQHASDRGVPVQWFLEEFIPQVRERLGENFEEATTKMVVEEVVKVNTASNRRAYVQLIPCSRPPDFFISHTWHRPFSELFCCLSQHFRDLQGSAVWVDIFAFNQHLSFQEMETDLSTLAQTVRQTQKTLVVMDPQGLCFTRAWCLKEHNEAVILGGGGSHGNPGKLQIMPYCLLRNGMENVVPMMYNIQVENSTATVAADKEMILQEIRNQEGGIEQFNTVLKRALRMAVAAMPQLLSHDNEARRKMLSSAAVLFMKAGDYQPSQQLYEEALQESIAALGEQSAETLHVVQALAVLHRKKAEYVTSERYQLQALEGFRQVLGGEHSDTLHAVHTLGLLRMDQGQHEVAEQLLLQGLEGRIRTVGEDHPSTLTSLNSLANFYRGV
;
A
#
# COMPACT_ATOMS: atom_id res chain seq x y z
N MET A 1 37.15 3.55 -7.39
CA MET A 1 37.48 3.65 -8.83
C MET A 1 36.97 2.40 -9.51
N VAL A 2 35.78 2.46 -10.10
CA VAL A 2 35.29 1.43 -11.02
C VAL A 2 35.59 1.96 -12.42
N VAL A 3 36.43 1.24 -13.16
CA VAL A 3 36.87 1.59 -14.51
C VAL A 3 35.70 1.35 -15.46
N THR A 4 35.09 2.42 -15.97
CA THR A 4 34.15 2.36 -17.08
C THR A 4 34.93 2.14 -18.38
N LYS A 5 34.60 1.09 -19.13
CA LYS A 5 35.06 0.96 -20.53
C LYS A 5 34.34 2.03 -21.37
N PRO A 6 35.06 2.87 -22.13
CA PRO A 6 34.44 3.79 -23.08
C PRO A 6 34.20 3.06 -24.40
N GLY A 7 32.98 3.15 -24.92
CA GLY A 7 32.63 2.66 -26.27
C GLY A 7 31.43 1.73 -26.31
N MET A 8 30.24 2.24 -26.03
CA MET A 8 28.97 1.60 -26.41
C MET A 8 27.78 2.57 -26.50
N ASN A 9 28.04 3.87 -26.71
CA ASN A 9 27.00 4.91 -26.76
C ASN A 9 26.83 5.62 -28.12
N GLU A 10 27.48 5.15 -29.19
CA GLU A 10 27.30 5.78 -30.53
C GLU A 10 26.88 4.80 -31.65
N GLU A 11 26.66 3.51 -31.36
CA GLU A 11 26.28 2.51 -32.39
C GLU A 11 24.82 2.06 -32.36
N LEU A 12 23.97 2.67 -31.52
CA LEU A 12 22.51 2.45 -31.49
C LEU A 12 21.72 3.53 -32.26
N ALA A 13 22.40 4.49 -32.89
CA ALA A 13 21.77 5.58 -33.65
C ALA A 13 21.71 5.36 -35.18
N SER A 14 22.15 4.23 -35.73
CA SER A 14 22.24 4.04 -37.19
C SER A 14 21.58 2.78 -37.77
N LYS A 15 20.73 2.07 -37.01
CA LYS A 15 19.90 0.98 -37.54
C LYS A 15 18.40 1.24 -37.36
N ASN A 16 17.93 2.40 -37.80
CA ASN A 16 16.50 2.66 -38.02
C ASN A 16 16.31 3.20 -39.44
N ASN A 17 16.32 2.30 -40.41
CA ASN A 17 15.72 2.52 -41.73
C ASN A 17 15.50 1.16 -42.39
N GLN A 18 14.60 0.35 -41.81
CA GLN A 18 13.79 -0.56 -42.60
C GLN A 18 12.46 0.14 -42.82
N GLU A 19 12.13 0.38 -44.09
CA GLU A 19 10.87 0.97 -44.51
C GLU A 19 9.70 0.16 -43.91
N LEU A 20 9.03 0.75 -42.92
CA LEU A 20 7.75 0.26 -42.43
C LEU A 20 6.72 0.44 -43.55
N ALA A 21 6.10 -0.65 -43.99
CA ALA A 21 5.04 -0.64 -44.99
C ALA A 21 3.92 0.36 -44.61
N PRO A 22 3.28 1.03 -45.57
CA PRO A 22 2.26 2.04 -45.27
C PRO A 22 1.08 1.41 -44.54
N ALA A 23 0.69 2.03 -43.43
CA ALA A 23 -0.42 1.56 -42.59
C ALA A 23 -1.72 1.51 -43.41
N LEU A 24 -2.33 0.32 -43.49
CA LEU A 24 -3.51 0.02 -44.31
C LEU A 24 -4.84 0.57 -43.75
N PHE A 25 -4.82 1.30 -42.62
CA PHE A 25 -6.03 1.82 -41.98
C PHE A 25 -5.77 3.21 -41.39
N PRO A 26 -6.80 4.09 -41.31
CA PRO A 26 -6.69 5.33 -40.55
C PRO A 26 -6.21 5.03 -39.13
N LEU A 27 -5.26 5.84 -38.64
CA LEU A 27 -4.76 5.79 -37.27
C LEU A 27 -5.96 5.88 -36.32
N ALA A 28 -6.33 4.76 -35.68
CA ALA A 28 -7.31 4.78 -34.61
C ALA A 28 -6.70 5.58 -33.46
N GLN A 29 -7.50 6.43 -32.83
CA GLN A 29 -7.08 7.33 -31.75
C GLN A 29 -6.27 6.55 -30.70
N HIS A 30 -5.20 7.19 -30.24
CA HIS A 30 -4.07 6.57 -29.55
C HIS A 30 -4.47 5.84 -28.24
N ALA A 31 -5.54 6.25 -27.57
CA ALA A 31 -5.96 5.64 -26.33
C ALA A 31 -7.17 4.68 -26.48
N SER A 32 -7.24 3.63 -25.67
CA SER A 32 -8.38 2.71 -25.60
C SER A 32 -8.79 2.51 -24.15
N ASP A 33 -10.05 2.79 -23.86
CA ASP A 33 -10.73 2.55 -22.57
C ASP A 33 -11.16 1.09 -22.38
N ARG A 34 -10.87 0.23 -23.35
CA ARG A 34 -11.22 -1.19 -23.36
C ARG A 34 -10.36 -1.98 -22.38
N GLY A 35 -10.96 -2.97 -21.72
CA GLY A 35 -10.25 -3.91 -20.87
C GLY A 35 -9.73 -5.12 -21.63
N VAL A 36 -8.73 -5.80 -21.08
CA VAL A 36 -8.24 -7.11 -21.51
C VAL A 36 -8.99 -8.20 -20.76
N PRO A 37 -9.58 -9.21 -21.42
CA PRO A 37 -10.18 -10.33 -20.72
C PRO A 37 -9.16 -11.02 -19.81
N VAL A 38 -9.52 -11.27 -18.55
CA VAL A 38 -8.65 -11.97 -17.59
C VAL A 38 -8.15 -13.29 -18.18
N GLN A 39 -9.05 -14.04 -18.82
CA GLN A 39 -8.69 -15.32 -19.44
C GLN A 39 -7.60 -15.14 -20.50
N TRP A 40 -7.75 -14.17 -21.40
CA TRP A 40 -6.74 -13.87 -22.40
C TRP A 40 -5.42 -13.42 -21.76
N PHE A 41 -5.47 -12.59 -20.71
CA PHE A 41 -4.25 -12.19 -19.99
C PHE A 41 -3.50 -13.42 -19.46
N LEU A 42 -4.20 -14.34 -18.78
CA LEU A 42 -3.60 -15.52 -18.16
C LEU A 42 -3.18 -16.60 -19.16
N GLU A 43 -3.99 -16.85 -20.18
CA GLU A 43 -3.85 -18.01 -21.10
C GLU A 43 -3.12 -17.66 -22.39
N GLU A 44 -3.05 -16.40 -22.80
CA GLU A 44 -2.42 -15.98 -24.06
C GLU A 44 -1.20 -15.08 -23.83
N PHE A 45 -1.37 -14.01 -23.04
CA PHE A 45 -0.28 -13.05 -22.85
C PHE A 45 0.87 -13.61 -22.02
N ILE A 46 0.59 -14.27 -20.89
CA ILE A 46 1.65 -14.84 -20.04
C ILE A 46 2.49 -15.88 -20.79
N PRO A 47 1.92 -16.84 -21.55
CA PRO A 47 2.71 -17.73 -22.39
C PRO A 47 3.58 -17.01 -23.42
N GLN A 48 3.07 -15.96 -24.08
CA GLN A 48 3.88 -15.16 -25.03
C GLN A 48 5.07 -14.49 -24.35
N VAL A 49 4.87 -13.92 -23.15
CA VAL A 49 5.96 -13.32 -22.37
C VAL A 49 6.99 -14.38 -21.99
N ARG A 50 6.53 -15.56 -21.54
CA ARG A 50 7.41 -16.67 -21.17
C ARG A 50 8.22 -17.20 -22.35
N GLU A 51 7.58 -17.38 -23.51
CA GLU A 51 8.26 -17.81 -24.74
C GLU A 51 9.31 -16.77 -25.17
N ARG A 52 8.96 -15.48 -25.13
CA ARG A 52 9.85 -14.40 -25.57
C ARG A 52 11.06 -14.21 -24.65
N LEU A 53 10.87 -14.33 -23.34
CA LEU A 53 11.92 -14.09 -22.35
C LEU A 53 12.72 -15.35 -21.99
N GLY A 54 12.18 -16.54 -22.26
CA GLY A 54 12.85 -17.81 -21.99
C GLY A 54 13.30 -17.93 -20.53
N GLU A 55 14.58 -18.22 -20.31
CA GLU A 55 15.17 -18.37 -18.97
C GLU A 55 15.09 -17.09 -18.13
N ASN A 56 15.00 -15.92 -18.75
CA ASN A 56 14.92 -14.64 -18.03
C ASN A 56 13.51 -14.34 -17.49
N PHE A 57 12.50 -15.19 -17.77
CA PHE A 57 11.11 -14.92 -17.38
C PHE A 57 10.92 -14.75 -15.86
N GLU A 58 11.57 -15.57 -15.05
CA GLU A 58 11.37 -15.55 -13.58
C GLU A 58 11.90 -14.28 -12.92
N GLU A 59 12.96 -13.70 -13.47
CA GLU A 59 13.58 -12.46 -13.00
C GLU A 59 13.09 -11.22 -13.76
N ALA A 60 12.24 -11.41 -14.76
CA ALA A 60 11.75 -10.34 -15.61
C ALA A 60 10.94 -9.33 -14.79
N THR A 61 11.31 -8.06 -14.90
CA THR A 61 10.48 -6.98 -14.35
C THR A 61 9.33 -6.65 -15.29
N THR A 62 8.26 -6.06 -14.78
CA THR A 62 7.19 -5.48 -15.63
C THR A 62 7.78 -4.56 -16.71
N LYS A 63 8.80 -3.75 -16.38
CA LYS A 63 9.51 -2.90 -17.35
C LYS A 63 10.12 -3.73 -18.49
N MET A 64 10.79 -4.83 -18.19
CA MET A 64 11.36 -5.72 -19.21
C MET A 64 10.28 -6.32 -20.11
N VAL A 65 9.13 -6.71 -19.55
CA VAL A 65 7.98 -7.19 -20.34
C VAL A 65 7.48 -6.12 -21.30
N VAL A 66 7.39 -4.87 -20.84
CA VAL A 66 7.01 -3.74 -21.72
C VAL A 66 8.04 -3.57 -22.85
N GLU A 67 9.33 -3.59 -22.54
CA GLU A 67 10.41 -3.33 -23.50
C GLU A 67 10.57 -4.45 -24.54
N GLU A 68 10.54 -5.71 -24.11
CA GLU A 68 10.89 -6.87 -24.95
C GLU A 68 9.70 -7.58 -25.61
N VAL A 69 8.48 -7.34 -25.10
CA VAL A 69 7.26 -8.00 -25.57
C VAL A 69 6.27 -6.97 -26.11
N VAL A 70 5.79 -6.06 -25.24
CA VAL A 70 4.71 -5.14 -25.61
C VAL A 70 5.15 -4.21 -26.73
N LYS A 71 6.27 -3.49 -26.57
CA LYS A 71 6.76 -2.53 -27.57
C LYS A 71 7.12 -3.19 -28.90
N VAL A 72 7.60 -4.43 -28.86
CA VAL A 72 7.93 -5.21 -30.07
C VAL A 72 6.66 -5.52 -30.85
N ASN A 73 5.61 -5.96 -30.19
CA ASN A 73 4.34 -6.32 -30.84
C ASN A 73 3.52 -5.11 -31.31
N THR A 74 3.72 -3.93 -30.71
CA THR A 74 3.03 -2.69 -31.11
C THR A 74 3.80 -1.89 -32.16
N ALA A 75 5.09 -2.14 -32.37
CA ALA A 75 5.96 -1.35 -33.26
C ALA A 75 5.46 -1.27 -34.71
N SER A 76 5.03 -2.41 -35.27
CA SER A 76 4.56 -2.48 -36.66
C SER A 76 3.19 -1.83 -36.86
N ASN A 77 2.35 -1.84 -35.82
CA ASN A 77 0.95 -1.41 -35.89
C ASN A 77 0.73 0.02 -35.41
N ARG A 78 1.68 0.61 -34.66
CA ARG A 78 1.58 1.93 -34.01
C ARG A 78 0.28 2.12 -33.22
N ARG A 79 -0.14 1.07 -32.51
CA ARG A 79 -1.37 1.01 -31.71
C ARG A 79 -1.07 0.52 -30.30
N ALA A 80 -1.90 0.88 -29.35
CA ALA A 80 -1.82 0.35 -28.00
C ALA A 80 -2.05 -1.16 -28.05
N TYR A 81 -1.36 -1.92 -27.20
CA TYR A 81 -1.44 -3.38 -27.24
C TYR A 81 -2.87 -3.88 -27.01
N VAL A 82 -3.61 -3.20 -26.13
CA VAL A 82 -5.03 -3.48 -25.88
C VAL A 82 -5.90 -3.34 -27.14
N GLN A 83 -5.49 -2.54 -28.13
CA GLN A 83 -6.24 -2.41 -29.37
C GLN A 83 -6.11 -3.59 -30.32
N LEU A 84 -5.06 -4.40 -30.14
CA LEU A 84 -4.82 -5.63 -30.88
C LEU A 84 -5.64 -6.81 -30.32
N ILE A 85 -6.21 -6.63 -29.12
CA ILE A 85 -6.99 -7.66 -28.43
C ILE A 85 -8.47 -7.51 -28.83
N PRO A 86 -9.16 -8.59 -29.21
CA PRO A 86 -10.56 -8.56 -29.61
C PRO A 86 -11.49 -8.43 -28.39
N CYS A 87 -11.39 -7.30 -27.69
CA CYS A 87 -12.30 -6.95 -26.60
C CYS A 87 -12.98 -5.61 -26.91
N SER A 88 -14.26 -5.46 -26.58
CA SER A 88 -15.05 -4.25 -26.87
C SER A 88 -15.72 -3.63 -25.64
N ARG A 89 -15.45 -4.16 -24.44
CA ARG A 89 -16.08 -3.70 -23.20
C ARG A 89 -15.11 -2.95 -22.27
N PRO A 90 -15.62 -2.03 -21.44
CA PRO A 90 -14.84 -1.40 -20.39
C PRO A 90 -14.30 -2.42 -19.37
N PRO A 91 -13.15 -2.13 -18.74
CA PRO A 91 -12.57 -2.96 -17.68
C PRO A 91 -13.42 -2.92 -16.40
N ASP A 92 -13.54 -4.07 -15.73
CA ASP A 92 -14.11 -4.15 -14.39
C ASP A 92 -13.07 -3.69 -13.34
N PHE A 93 -11.80 -4.02 -13.58
CA PHE A 93 -10.69 -3.73 -12.69
C PHE A 93 -9.59 -2.90 -13.37
N PHE A 94 -9.15 -1.84 -12.70
CA PHE A 94 -7.86 -1.21 -12.98
C PHE A 94 -6.77 -1.84 -12.10
N ILE A 95 -5.59 -2.14 -12.64
CA ILE A 95 -4.50 -2.75 -11.89
C ILE A 95 -3.36 -1.74 -11.72
N SER A 96 -3.26 -1.20 -10.50
CA SER A 96 -2.15 -0.33 -10.08
C SER A 96 -1.00 -1.18 -9.52
N HIS A 97 0.21 -1.00 -10.06
CA HIS A 97 1.41 -1.72 -9.62
C HIS A 97 2.70 -0.96 -9.95
N THR A 98 3.86 -1.50 -9.54
CA THR A 98 5.18 -0.89 -9.77
C THR A 98 5.96 -1.59 -10.88
N TRP A 99 6.61 -0.81 -11.76
CA TRP A 99 7.25 -1.34 -12.97
C TRP A 99 8.53 -2.12 -12.76
N HIS A 100 9.25 -1.82 -11.68
CA HIS A 100 10.50 -2.51 -11.34
C HIS A 100 10.26 -3.80 -10.56
N ARG A 101 9.01 -4.24 -10.48
CA ARG A 101 8.61 -5.47 -9.80
C ARG A 101 8.80 -6.69 -10.71
N PRO A 102 9.15 -7.86 -10.15
CA PRO A 102 9.06 -9.13 -10.87
C PRO A 102 7.64 -9.34 -11.44
N PHE A 103 7.57 -9.58 -12.74
CA PHE A 103 6.32 -9.80 -13.47
C PHE A 103 5.64 -11.11 -13.04
N SER A 104 6.43 -12.13 -12.71
CA SER A 104 5.97 -13.41 -12.15
C SER A 104 5.14 -13.22 -10.87
N GLU A 105 5.53 -12.28 -10.01
CA GLU A 105 4.79 -11.97 -8.78
C GLU A 105 3.49 -11.22 -9.04
N LEU A 106 3.49 -10.27 -9.99
CA LEU A 106 2.26 -9.60 -10.44
C LEU A 106 1.26 -10.64 -10.94
N PHE A 107 1.70 -11.52 -11.82
CA PHE A 107 0.91 -12.63 -12.32
C PHE A 107 0.41 -13.56 -11.20
N CYS A 108 1.26 -13.96 -10.25
CA CYS A 108 0.86 -14.85 -9.16
C CYS A 108 -0.25 -14.23 -8.30
N CYS A 109 -0.14 -12.95 -7.94
CA CYS A 109 -1.20 -12.24 -7.21
C CYS A 109 -2.52 -12.18 -7.98
N LEU A 110 -2.45 -11.82 -9.26
CA LEU A 110 -3.64 -11.65 -10.09
C LEU A 110 -4.30 -12.99 -10.43
N SER A 111 -3.53 -14.05 -10.71
CA SER A 111 -4.05 -15.38 -11.00
C SER A 111 -4.79 -16.01 -9.81
N GLN A 112 -4.32 -15.76 -8.58
CA GLN A 112 -5.04 -16.16 -7.37
C GLN A 112 -6.36 -15.39 -7.22
N HIS A 113 -6.32 -14.07 -7.41
CA HIS A 113 -7.52 -13.24 -7.28
C HIS A 113 -8.58 -13.54 -8.35
N PHE A 114 -8.14 -13.74 -9.58
CA PHE A 114 -9.04 -13.87 -10.73
C PHE A 114 -9.41 -15.30 -11.10
N ARG A 115 -8.98 -16.31 -10.33
CA ARG A 115 -9.29 -17.72 -10.59
C ARG A 115 -10.78 -17.95 -10.83
N ASP A 116 -11.62 -17.28 -10.04
CA ASP A 116 -13.08 -17.40 -10.10
C ASP A 116 -13.76 -16.22 -10.84
N LEU A 117 -12.97 -15.34 -11.46
CA LEU A 117 -13.44 -14.11 -12.11
C LEU A 117 -13.23 -14.14 -13.63
N GLN A 118 -13.28 -15.32 -14.27
CA GLN A 118 -12.92 -15.52 -15.68
C GLN A 118 -13.73 -14.69 -16.69
N GLY A 119 -14.94 -14.24 -16.32
CA GLY A 119 -15.73 -13.31 -17.14
C GLY A 119 -15.28 -11.86 -17.09
N SER A 120 -14.32 -11.51 -16.23
CA SER A 120 -13.90 -10.13 -15.95
C SER A 120 -12.88 -9.60 -16.97
N ALA A 121 -12.80 -8.27 -17.08
CA ALA A 121 -11.85 -7.56 -17.91
C ALA A 121 -11.00 -6.65 -17.01
N VAL A 122 -9.70 -6.65 -17.26
CA VAL A 122 -8.72 -5.89 -16.50
C VAL A 122 -8.07 -4.85 -17.40
N TRP A 123 -7.71 -3.73 -16.81
CA TRP A 123 -6.84 -2.77 -17.45
C TRP A 123 -5.49 -2.78 -16.74
N VAL A 124 -4.44 -3.17 -17.46
CA VAL A 124 -3.06 -3.16 -16.99
C VAL A 124 -2.32 -2.10 -17.79
N ASP A 125 -1.69 -1.15 -17.11
CA ASP A 125 -0.96 -0.04 -17.71
C ASP A 125 0.07 -0.46 -18.76
N ILE A 126 0.69 -1.64 -18.61
CA ILE A 126 1.62 -2.20 -19.60
C ILE A 126 1.00 -2.32 -20.99
N PHE A 127 -0.32 -2.44 -21.11
CA PHE A 127 -1.03 -2.57 -22.40
C PHE A 127 -1.44 -1.25 -23.02
N ALA A 128 -1.36 -0.17 -22.25
CA ALA A 128 -1.62 1.19 -22.69
C ALA A 128 -0.44 1.80 -23.43
N PHE A 129 0.75 1.20 -23.35
CA PHE A 129 1.95 1.73 -23.99
C PHE A 129 1.86 1.73 -25.51
N ASN A 130 1.54 2.91 -26.02
CA ASN A 130 1.87 3.34 -27.36
C ASN A 130 3.36 3.66 -27.46
N GLN A 131 3.91 3.53 -28.67
CA GLN A 131 5.16 4.20 -28.99
C GLN A 131 4.88 5.70 -29.13
N HIS A 132 4.89 6.45 -28.02
CA HIS A 132 4.69 7.89 -28.08
C HIS A 132 5.83 8.53 -28.87
N LEU A 133 5.50 9.27 -29.94
CA LEU A 133 6.46 10.01 -30.75
C LEU A 133 6.53 11.48 -30.32
N SER A 134 5.55 11.95 -29.52
CA SER A 134 5.44 13.34 -29.07
C SER A 134 4.79 13.52 -27.68
N PHE A 135 4.96 14.71 -27.09
CA PHE A 135 4.37 15.11 -25.81
C PHE A 135 2.83 15.19 -25.84
N GLN A 136 2.23 15.59 -26.97
CA GLN A 136 0.77 15.75 -27.10
C GLN A 136 0.02 14.40 -27.11
N GLU A 137 0.66 13.35 -27.63
CA GLU A 137 0.14 11.97 -27.56
C GLU A 137 0.15 11.45 -26.12
N MET A 138 1.17 11.82 -25.33
CA MET A 138 1.25 11.48 -23.91
C MET A 138 0.07 12.10 -23.13
N GLU A 139 -0.24 13.38 -23.34
CA GLU A 139 -1.35 14.08 -22.67
C GLU A 139 -2.72 13.43 -22.95
N THR A 140 -2.93 12.97 -24.20
CA THR A 140 -4.15 12.27 -24.60
C THR A 140 -4.28 10.93 -23.87
N ASP A 141 -3.21 10.15 -23.80
CA ASP A 141 -3.21 8.85 -23.11
C ASP A 141 -3.41 9.01 -21.60
N LEU A 142 -2.89 10.10 -21.00
CA LEU A 142 -3.13 10.44 -19.59
C LEU A 142 -4.59 10.75 -19.29
N SER A 143 -5.27 11.46 -20.20
CA SER A 143 -6.70 11.75 -20.07
C SER A 143 -7.55 10.48 -20.11
N THR A 144 -7.18 9.53 -20.98
CA THR A 144 -7.88 8.25 -21.10
C THR A 144 -7.56 7.31 -19.95
N LEU A 145 -6.33 7.31 -19.43
CA LEU A 145 -5.99 6.60 -18.19
C LEU A 145 -6.89 7.07 -17.05
N ALA A 146 -6.96 8.38 -16.82
CA ALA A 146 -7.79 8.95 -15.75
C ALA A 146 -9.27 8.59 -15.94
N GLN A 147 -9.80 8.71 -17.17
CA GLN A 147 -11.17 8.31 -17.49
C GLN A 147 -11.41 6.81 -17.24
N THR A 148 -10.49 5.96 -17.66
CA THR A 148 -10.59 4.50 -17.50
C THR A 148 -10.61 4.13 -16.03
N VAL A 149 -9.66 4.64 -15.23
CA VAL A 149 -9.62 4.44 -13.78
C VAL A 149 -10.95 4.86 -13.14
N ARG A 150 -11.47 6.03 -13.52
CA ARG A 150 -12.76 6.54 -13.00
C ARG A 150 -13.95 5.64 -13.35
N GLN A 151 -13.96 5.04 -14.54
CA GLN A 151 -15.04 4.19 -15.03
C GLN A 151 -14.98 2.75 -14.49
N THR A 152 -13.79 2.26 -14.12
CA THR A 152 -13.65 0.91 -13.52
C THR A 152 -14.43 0.76 -12.23
N GLN A 153 -14.93 -0.45 -11.97
CA GLN A 153 -15.66 -0.74 -10.74
C GLN A 153 -14.73 -0.77 -9.53
N LYS A 154 -13.53 -1.34 -9.71
CA LYS A 154 -12.51 -1.42 -8.67
C LYS A 154 -11.12 -1.12 -9.21
N THR A 155 -10.29 -0.53 -8.37
CA THR A 155 -8.84 -0.43 -8.56
C THR A 155 -8.16 -1.41 -7.61
N LEU A 156 -7.52 -2.41 -8.21
CA LEU A 156 -6.70 -3.40 -7.51
C LEU A 156 -5.28 -2.84 -7.37
N VAL A 157 -4.86 -2.64 -6.13
CA VAL A 157 -3.50 -2.22 -5.80
C VAL A 157 -2.69 -3.48 -5.50
N VAL A 158 -1.80 -3.84 -6.41
CA VAL A 158 -0.87 -4.95 -6.21
C VAL A 158 0.43 -4.39 -5.67
N MET A 159 0.50 -4.38 -4.35
CA MET A 159 1.60 -3.80 -3.59
C MET A 159 2.78 -4.77 -3.48
N ASP A 160 4.00 -4.26 -3.69
CA ASP A 160 5.24 -4.95 -3.36
C ASP A 160 5.54 -4.90 -1.85
N PRO A 161 6.40 -5.79 -1.32
CA PRO A 161 6.67 -5.84 0.12
C PRO A 161 7.32 -4.58 0.72
N GLN A 162 7.79 -3.64 -0.10
CA GLN A 162 8.31 -2.33 0.34
C GLN A 162 7.28 -1.22 0.22
N GLY A 163 6.08 -1.48 -0.31
CA GLY A 163 5.02 -0.49 -0.44
C GLY A 163 5.30 0.59 -1.49
N LEU A 164 6.13 0.33 -2.50
CA LEU A 164 6.57 1.36 -3.45
C LEU A 164 5.42 2.02 -4.22
N CYS A 165 4.29 1.32 -4.44
CA CYS A 165 3.08 1.92 -5.04
C CYS A 165 2.50 3.08 -4.21
N PHE A 166 2.82 3.18 -2.92
CA PHE A 166 2.44 4.31 -2.06
C PHE A 166 3.48 5.43 -2.01
N THR A 167 4.56 5.29 -2.78
CA THR A 167 5.64 6.28 -2.84
C THR A 167 5.75 6.96 -4.19
N ARG A 168 5.09 6.47 -5.25
CA ARG A 168 5.22 6.99 -6.61
C ARG A 168 4.09 7.94 -6.98
N ALA A 169 4.43 9.13 -7.51
CA ALA A 169 3.47 10.18 -7.84
C ALA A 169 2.32 9.69 -8.74
N TRP A 170 2.67 8.92 -9.78
CA TRP A 170 1.70 8.32 -10.71
C TRP A 170 0.72 7.37 -10.02
N CYS A 171 1.22 6.41 -9.22
CA CYS A 171 0.35 5.47 -8.51
C CYS A 171 -0.57 6.20 -7.52
N LEU A 172 -0.08 7.23 -6.82
CA LEU A 172 -0.91 8.01 -5.91
C LEU A 172 -2.03 8.74 -6.65
N LYS A 173 -1.71 9.32 -7.82
CA LYS A 173 -2.71 9.95 -8.69
C LYS A 173 -3.79 8.94 -9.09
N GLU A 174 -3.40 7.77 -9.60
CA GLU A 174 -4.33 6.69 -9.99
C GLU A 174 -5.24 6.27 -8.84
N HIS A 175 -4.68 6.06 -7.64
CA HIS A 175 -5.47 5.69 -6.47
C HIS A 175 -6.48 6.77 -6.10
N ASN A 176 -6.12 8.04 -6.22
CA ASN A 176 -7.01 9.15 -5.92
C ASN A 176 -8.10 9.32 -6.99
N GLU A 177 -7.75 9.17 -8.28
CA GLU A 177 -8.70 9.20 -9.39
C GLU A 177 -9.76 8.08 -9.28
N ALA A 178 -9.35 6.92 -8.77
CA ALA A 178 -10.28 5.83 -8.47
C ALA A 178 -11.29 6.23 -7.38
N VAL A 179 -10.89 7.07 -6.42
CA VAL A 179 -11.71 7.40 -5.27
C VAL A 179 -12.62 8.60 -5.53
N ILE A 180 -12.12 9.71 -6.09
CA ILE A 180 -12.83 11.00 -6.09
C ILE A 180 -14.14 10.99 -6.92
N LEU A 181 -14.21 10.24 -8.02
CA LEU A 181 -15.36 10.30 -8.95
C LEU A 181 -16.20 9.01 -9.01
N GLY A 182 -15.83 7.99 -8.24
CA GLY A 182 -16.52 6.69 -8.22
C GLY A 182 -17.87 6.66 -7.51
N GLY A 183 -18.36 7.79 -7.00
CA GLY A 183 -19.67 7.94 -6.38
C GLY A 183 -20.09 9.40 -6.48
N GLY A 184 -21.21 9.69 -7.14
CA GLY A 184 -21.66 11.06 -7.39
C GLY A 184 -21.70 11.89 -6.11
N GLY A 185 -20.85 12.92 -6.04
CA GLY A 185 -20.76 13.86 -4.91
C GLY A 185 -19.32 14.14 -4.48
N SER A 186 -19.12 15.23 -3.75
CA SER A 186 -17.82 15.79 -3.30
C SER A 186 -17.01 14.91 -2.33
N HIS A 187 -17.41 13.65 -2.09
CA HIS A 187 -16.88 12.80 -1.02
C HIS A 187 -16.18 11.51 -1.51
N GLY A 188 -16.25 11.20 -2.81
CA GLY A 188 -15.63 10.00 -3.40
C GLY A 188 -16.22 8.66 -2.93
N ASN A 189 -15.79 7.57 -3.59
CA ASN A 189 -16.12 6.19 -3.22
C ASN A 189 -14.86 5.45 -2.77
N PRO A 190 -14.51 5.49 -1.47
CA PRO A 190 -13.30 4.84 -0.96
C PRO A 190 -13.34 3.30 -1.09
N GLY A 191 -14.51 2.71 -1.32
CA GLY A 191 -14.67 1.26 -1.55
C GLY A 191 -14.19 0.78 -2.92
N LYS A 192 -13.81 1.69 -3.83
CA LYS A 192 -13.21 1.31 -5.11
C LYS A 192 -11.78 0.80 -4.98
N LEU A 193 -11.03 1.19 -3.94
CA LEU A 193 -9.68 0.67 -3.72
C LEU A 193 -9.74 -0.69 -3.02
N GLN A 194 -9.07 -1.67 -3.61
CA GLN A 194 -8.85 -2.98 -3.02
C GLN A 194 -7.35 -3.28 -3.07
N ILE A 195 -6.75 -3.54 -1.91
CA ILE A 195 -5.32 -3.85 -1.81
C ILE A 195 -5.18 -5.36 -1.71
N MET A 196 -4.29 -5.93 -2.53
CA MET A 196 -3.99 -7.36 -2.45
C MET A 196 -3.15 -7.68 -1.21
N PRO A 197 -3.50 -8.70 -0.40
CA PRO A 197 -2.81 -9.00 0.85
C PRO A 197 -1.41 -9.63 0.65
N TYR A 198 -0.86 -9.59 -0.55
CA TYR A 198 0.44 -10.16 -0.89
C TYR A 198 1.59 -9.65 0.00
N CYS A 199 1.62 -8.34 0.28
CA CYS A 199 2.61 -7.71 1.15
C CYS A 199 2.68 -8.35 2.56
N LEU A 200 1.53 -8.75 3.09
CA LEU A 200 1.39 -9.37 4.41
C LEU A 200 2.09 -10.73 4.45
N LEU A 201 1.95 -11.54 3.40
CA LEU A 201 2.55 -12.88 3.31
C LEU A 201 4.09 -12.86 3.20
N ARG A 202 4.68 -11.73 2.78
CA ARG A 202 6.12 -11.59 2.60
C ARG A 202 6.81 -10.91 3.77
N ASN A 203 6.32 -9.74 4.19
CA ASN A 203 7.04 -8.84 5.09
C ASN A 203 6.19 -8.27 6.24
N GLY A 204 4.92 -8.66 6.36
CA GLY A 204 4.02 -8.09 7.37
C GLY A 204 3.60 -6.65 7.08
N MET A 205 2.42 -6.26 7.55
CA MET A 205 1.86 -4.91 7.31
C MET A 205 2.48 -3.83 8.19
N GLU A 206 3.17 -4.20 9.28
CA GLU A 206 3.85 -3.30 10.21
C GLU A 206 4.85 -2.37 9.52
N ASN A 207 5.44 -2.81 8.40
CA ASN A 207 6.38 -2.03 7.61
C ASN A 207 5.70 -1.00 6.69
N VAL A 208 4.45 -1.26 6.30
CA VAL A 208 3.71 -0.46 5.31
C VAL A 208 2.70 0.47 5.98
N VAL A 209 2.11 0.07 7.10
CA VAL A 209 1.13 0.87 7.86
C VAL A 209 1.64 2.27 8.18
N PRO A 210 2.88 2.47 8.67
CA PRO A 210 3.42 3.82 8.91
C PRO A 210 3.49 4.66 7.64
N MET A 211 3.81 4.04 6.50
CA MET A 211 3.84 4.71 5.19
C MET A 211 2.44 5.15 4.77
N MET A 212 1.44 4.29 4.88
CA MET A 212 0.04 4.62 4.55
C MET A 212 -0.50 5.76 5.43
N TYR A 213 -0.16 5.75 6.72
CA TYR A 213 -0.58 6.79 7.64
C TYR A 213 0.07 8.16 7.33
N ASN A 214 1.37 8.16 7.07
CA ASN A 214 2.16 9.37 6.84
C ASN A 214 2.21 9.80 5.38
N ILE A 215 1.45 9.16 4.49
CA ILE A 215 1.51 9.41 3.06
C ILE A 215 1.21 10.90 2.75
N GLN A 216 2.04 11.50 1.89
CA GLN A 216 1.86 12.85 1.39
C GLN A 216 2.31 12.83 -0.06
N VAL A 217 1.45 13.26 -0.98
CA VAL A 217 1.75 13.22 -2.42
C VAL A 217 2.95 14.10 -2.79
N GLU A 218 3.23 15.15 -2.03
CA GLU A 218 4.38 16.04 -2.17
C GLU A 218 5.71 15.30 -1.95
N ASN A 219 5.69 14.30 -1.07
CA ASN A 219 6.85 13.48 -0.74
C ASN A 219 7.02 12.29 -1.70
N SER A 220 6.16 12.17 -2.70
CA SER A 220 6.24 11.10 -3.69
C SER A 220 7.48 11.21 -4.59
N THR A 221 7.79 10.12 -5.27
CA THR A 221 8.92 9.96 -6.19
C THR A 221 8.40 9.76 -7.61
N ALA A 222 9.22 10.13 -8.60
CA ALA A 222 9.00 9.80 -10.00
C ALA A 222 10.34 9.56 -10.68
N THR A 223 10.36 8.68 -11.67
CA THR A 223 11.56 8.42 -12.48
C THR A 223 12.00 9.68 -13.24
N VAL A 224 11.02 10.46 -13.70
CA VAL A 224 11.22 11.76 -14.35
C VAL A 224 10.70 12.85 -13.41
N ALA A 225 11.57 13.78 -13.01
CA ALA A 225 11.21 14.84 -12.06
C ALA A 225 10.12 15.78 -12.60
N ALA A 226 10.11 16.03 -13.92
CA ALA A 226 9.10 16.85 -14.57
C ALA A 226 7.69 16.25 -14.44
N ASP A 227 7.55 14.93 -14.54
CA ASP A 227 6.26 14.25 -14.38
C ASP A 227 5.68 14.47 -12.99
N LYS A 228 6.52 14.39 -11.94
CA LYS A 228 6.09 14.67 -10.57
C LYS A 228 5.54 16.09 -10.45
N GLU A 229 6.26 17.08 -10.97
CA GLU A 229 5.83 18.48 -10.86
C GLU A 229 4.54 18.73 -11.63
N MET A 230 4.38 18.14 -12.82
CA MET A 230 3.14 18.19 -13.59
C MET A 230 1.96 17.62 -12.79
N ILE A 231 2.11 16.43 -12.20
CA ILE A 231 1.07 15.80 -11.36
C ILE A 231 0.72 16.69 -10.16
N LEU A 232 1.73 17.22 -9.46
CA LEU A 232 1.50 18.10 -8.31
C LEU A 232 0.80 19.40 -8.72
N GLN A 233 1.13 19.98 -9.87
CA GLN A 233 0.43 21.15 -10.40
C GLN A 233 -1.03 20.84 -10.73
N GLU A 234 -1.30 19.71 -11.37
CA GLU A 234 -2.66 19.25 -11.64
C GLU A 234 -3.46 19.11 -10.34
N ILE A 235 -2.89 18.46 -9.31
CA ILE A 235 -3.53 18.31 -8.00
C ILE A 235 -3.78 19.67 -7.33
N ARG A 236 -2.81 20.61 -7.40
CA ARG A 236 -2.98 21.98 -6.85
C ARG A 236 -4.13 22.74 -7.51
N ASN A 237 -4.41 22.46 -8.79
CA ASN A 237 -5.47 23.11 -9.55
C ASN A 237 -6.86 22.48 -9.30
N GLN A 238 -6.94 21.32 -8.65
CA GLN A 238 -8.20 20.69 -8.25
C GLN A 238 -8.80 21.38 -7.03
N GLU A 239 -10.11 21.23 -6.83
CA GLU A 239 -10.79 21.72 -5.63
C GLU A 239 -10.15 21.11 -4.36
N GLY A 240 -9.90 21.97 -3.36
CA GLY A 240 -9.21 21.63 -2.11
C GLY A 240 -7.74 21.23 -2.23
N GLY A 241 -7.19 21.19 -3.44
CA GLY A 241 -5.76 21.05 -3.71
C GLY A 241 -5.13 19.81 -3.08
N ILE A 242 -3.86 19.95 -2.69
CA ILE A 242 -3.06 18.85 -2.14
C ILE A 242 -3.58 18.36 -0.78
N GLU A 243 -4.09 19.25 0.08
CA GLU A 243 -4.59 18.87 1.41
C GLU A 243 -5.80 17.94 1.30
N GLN A 244 -6.76 18.27 0.43
CA GLN A 244 -7.91 17.41 0.18
C GLN A 244 -7.50 16.08 -0.46
N PHE A 245 -6.58 16.11 -1.44
CA PHE A 245 -6.02 14.91 -2.05
C PHE A 245 -5.47 13.95 -1.01
N ASN A 246 -4.58 14.43 -0.13
CA ASN A 246 -3.95 13.60 0.90
C ASN A 246 -4.98 13.06 1.90
N THR A 247 -5.99 13.87 2.25
CA THR A 247 -7.07 13.47 3.16
C THR A 247 -7.93 12.35 2.57
N VAL A 248 -8.35 12.50 1.30
CA VAL A 248 -9.17 11.51 0.59
C VAL A 248 -8.39 10.22 0.40
N LEU A 249 -7.14 10.29 -0.04
CA LEU A 249 -6.28 9.13 -0.25
C LEU A 249 -6.06 8.36 1.06
N LYS A 250 -5.69 9.04 2.16
CA LYS A 250 -5.54 8.40 3.48
C LYS A 250 -6.82 7.70 3.92
N ARG A 251 -7.98 8.34 3.73
CA ARG A 251 -9.28 7.72 4.06
C ARG A 251 -9.53 6.47 3.22
N ALA A 252 -9.27 6.52 1.92
CA ALA A 252 -9.48 5.39 1.03
C ALA A 252 -8.55 4.21 1.37
N LEU A 253 -7.27 4.47 1.66
CA LEU A 253 -6.33 3.44 2.10
C LEU A 253 -6.79 2.78 3.40
N ARG A 254 -7.28 3.56 4.38
CA ARG A 254 -7.83 3.01 5.63
C ARG A 254 -8.99 2.05 5.38
N MET A 255 -9.92 2.43 4.52
CA MET A 255 -11.06 1.58 4.14
C MET A 255 -10.62 0.33 3.39
N ALA A 256 -9.67 0.46 2.46
CA ALA A 256 -9.14 -0.66 1.69
C ALA A 256 -8.43 -1.68 2.61
N VAL A 257 -7.63 -1.20 3.57
CA VAL A 257 -6.97 -2.06 4.57
C VAL A 257 -7.99 -2.75 5.46
N ALA A 258 -9.05 -2.06 5.89
CA ALA A 258 -10.12 -2.65 6.69
C ALA A 258 -10.95 -3.72 5.95
N ALA A 259 -10.98 -3.67 4.61
CA ALA A 259 -11.64 -4.69 3.80
C ALA A 259 -10.76 -5.92 3.51
N MET A 260 -9.43 -5.81 3.64
CA MET A 260 -8.49 -6.91 3.37
C MET A 260 -8.72 -8.20 4.18
N PRO A 261 -9.12 -8.18 5.47
CA PRO A 261 -9.39 -9.40 6.22
C PRO A 261 -10.42 -10.33 5.55
N GLN A 262 -11.38 -9.77 4.81
CA GLN A 262 -12.39 -10.55 4.07
C GLN A 262 -11.78 -11.38 2.92
N LEU A 263 -10.60 -10.98 2.42
CA LEU A 263 -9.85 -11.69 1.38
C LEU A 263 -8.93 -12.77 1.96
N LEU A 264 -8.79 -12.82 3.28
CA LEU A 264 -7.89 -13.71 4.02
C LEU A 264 -8.66 -14.77 4.83
N SER A 265 -9.85 -15.16 4.38
CA SER A 265 -10.76 -16.07 5.11
C SER A 265 -10.13 -17.42 5.52
N HIS A 266 -9.10 -17.87 4.81
CA HIS A 266 -8.39 -19.13 5.09
C HIS A 266 -7.08 -18.94 5.87
N ASP A 267 -6.63 -17.70 6.07
CA ASP A 267 -5.38 -17.38 6.78
C ASP A 267 -5.68 -16.63 8.07
N ASN A 268 -5.91 -17.40 9.14
CA ASN A 268 -6.33 -16.86 10.43
C ASN A 268 -5.28 -15.92 11.04
N GLU A 269 -3.98 -16.17 10.86
CA GLU A 269 -2.93 -15.32 11.42
C GLU A 269 -2.83 -13.99 10.68
N ALA A 270 -2.73 -14.05 9.36
CA ALA A 270 -2.69 -12.87 8.49
C ALA A 270 -3.93 -12.00 8.69
N ARG A 271 -5.12 -12.63 8.78
CA ARG A 271 -6.38 -11.95 9.06
C ARG A 271 -6.35 -11.15 10.36
N ARG A 272 -5.92 -11.75 11.48
CA ARG A 272 -5.81 -11.07 12.79
C ARG A 272 -4.82 -9.91 12.78
N LYS A 273 -3.66 -10.10 12.14
CA LYS A 273 -2.67 -9.04 11.95
C LYS A 273 -3.24 -7.87 11.14
N MET A 274 -4.05 -8.17 10.13
CA MET A 274 -4.70 -7.16 9.29
C MET A 274 -5.77 -6.36 10.05
N LEU A 275 -6.61 -7.02 10.84
CA LEU A 275 -7.59 -6.33 11.71
C LEU A 275 -6.88 -5.34 12.64
N SER A 276 -5.81 -5.78 13.30
CA SER A 276 -5.02 -4.95 14.20
C SER A 276 -4.37 -3.77 13.46
N SER A 277 -3.84 -4.00 12.27
CA SER A 277 -3.23 -2.98 11.42
C SER A 277 -4.25 -1.93 10.95
N ALA A 278 -5.44 -2.37 10.52
CA ALA A 278 -6.54 -1.48 10.15
C ALA A 278 -6.98 -0.62 11.35
N ALA A 279 -7.10 -1.23 12.53
CA ALA A 279 -7.47 -0.54 13.76
C ALA A 279 -6.46 0.56 14.13
N VAL A 280 -5.15 0.31 14.00
CA VAL A 280 -4.11 1.32 14.21
C VAL A 280 -4.32 2.52 13.30
N LEU A 281 -4.60 2.29 12.01
CA LEU A 281 -4.79 3.38 11.06
C LEU A 281 -6.00 4.26 11.39
N PHE A 282 -7.12 3.66 11.82
CA PHE A 282 -8.29 4.41 12.27
C PHE A 282 -8.02 5.18 13.57
N MET A 283 -7.40 4.54 14.57
CA MET A 283 -7.03 5.19 15.83
C MET A 283 -6.15 6.42 15.59
N LYS A 284 -5.15 6.30 14.71
CA LYS A 284 -4.22 7.39 14.38
C LYS A 284 -4.88 8.52 13.60
N ALA A 285 -5.98 8.25 12.90
CA ALA A 285 -6.81 9.25 12.23
C ALA A 285 -7.83 9.93 13.18
N GLY A 286 -7.93 9.49 14.44
CA GLY A 286 -8.93 9.98 15.39
C GLY A 286 -10.30 9.28 15.29
N ASP A 287 -10.44 8.31 14.39
CA ASP A 287 -11.68 7.56 14.16
C ASP A 287 -11.75 6.38 15.14
N TYR A 288 -12.06 6.65 16.41
CA TYR A 288 -11.95 5.66 17.47
C TYR A 288 -13.01 4.55 17.43
N GLN A 289 -14.20 4.81 16.89
CA GLN A 289 -15.28 3.80 16.80
C GLN A 289 -14.94 2.63 15.86
N PRO A 290 -14.59 2.85 14.58
CA PRO A 290 -14.18 1.75 13.70
C PRO A 290 -12.89 1.08 14.20
N SER A 291 -11.97 1.83 14.82
CA SER A 291 -10.79 1.25 15.46
C SER A 291 -11.16 0.26 16.58
N GLN A 292 -12.13 0.63 17.44
CA GLN A 292 -12.57 -0.23 18.52
C GLN A 292 -13.17 -1.54 17.98
N GLN A 293 -14.07 -1.45 17.00
CA GLN A 293 -14.70 -2.63 16.40
C GLN A 293 -13.67 -3.60 15.83
N LEU A 294 -12.67 -3.08 15.11
CA LEU A 294 -11.61 -3.90 14.53
C LEU A 294 -10.71 -4.56 15.59
N TYR A 295 -10.37 -3.85 16.67
CA TYR A 295 -9.61 -4.45 17.77
C TYR A 295 -10.42 -5.47 18.58
N GLU A 296 -11.71 -5.24 18.79
CA GLU A 296 -12.59 -6.20 19.46
C GLU A 296 -12.74 -7.49 18.64
N GLU A 297 -12.90 -7.37 17.32
CA GLU A 297 -12.88 -8.52 16.41
C GLU A 297 -11.52 -9.23 16.45
N ALA A 298 -10.41 -8.48 16.39
CA ALA A 298 -9.06 -9.06 16.46
C ALA A 298 -8.82 -9.80 17.78
N LEU A 299 -9.35 -9.27 18.88
CA LEU A 299 -9.24 -9.87 20.20
C LEU A 299 -10.02 -11.18 20.27
N GLN A 300 -11.28 -11.17 19.81
CA GLN A 300 -12.12 -12.38 19.77
C GLN A 300 -11.45 -13.50 18.96
N GLU A 301 -10.91 -13.18 17.79
CA GLU A 301 -10.22 -14.16 16.96
C GLU A 301 -8.90 -14.63 17.57
N SER A 302 -8.15 -13.74 18.22
CA SER A 302 -6.89 -14.10 18.90
C SER A 302 -7.14 -15.02 20.08
N ILE A 303 -8.16 -14.74 20.90
CA ILE A 303 -8.57 -15.62 22.00
C ILE A 303 -9.00 -16.99 21.46
N ALA A 304 -9.83 -17.03 20.41
CA ALA A 304 -10.30 -18.29 19.84
C ALA A 304 -9.17 -19.14 19.25
N ALA A 305 -8.17 -18.52 18.62
CA ALA A 305 -7.09 -19.22 17.93
C ALA A 305 -5.89 -19.56 18.85
N LEU A 306 -5.55 -18.67 19.78
CA LEU A 306 -4.29 -18.71 20.53
C LEU A 306 -4.48 -18.77 22.06
N GLY A 307 -5.70 -18.50 22.54
CA GLY A 307 -6.01 -18.37 23.95
C GLY A 307 -5.73 -16.97 24.52
N GLU A 308 -6.26 -16.71 25.72
CA GLU A 308 -6.20 -15.39 26.38
C GLU A 308 -4.78 -14.99 26.79
N GLN A 309 -3.94 -15.97 27.13
CA GLN A 309 -2.57 -15.75 27.64
C GLN A 309 -1.50 -15.84 26.54
N SER A 310 -1.87 -15.81 25.27
CA SER A 310 -0.89 -15.68 24.19
C SER A 310 -0.35 -14.25 24.14
N ALA A 311 0.96 -14.10 23.92
CA ALA A 311 1.58 -12.79 23.73
C ALA A 311 0.90 -11.97 22.61
N GLU A 312 0.50 -12.62 21.51
CA GLU A 312 -0.25 -11.97 20.42
C GLU A 312 -1.61 -11.44 20.90
N THR A 313 -2.36 -12.23 21.67
CA THR A 313 -3.64 -11.80 22.25
C THR A 313 -3.44 -10.61 23.19
N LEU A 314 -2.39 -10.66 24.02
CA LEU A 314 -2.06 -9.59 24.96
C LEU A 314 -1.63 -8.29 24.26
N HIS A 315 -1.01 -8.36 23.08
CA HIS A 315 -0.77 -7.17 22.26
C HIS A 315 -2.08 -6.48 21.83
N VAL A 316 -3.12 -7.26 21.46
CA VAL A 316 -4.43 -6.69 21.12
C VAL A 316 -5.09 -6.07 22.37
N VAL A 317 -4.99 -6.72 23.52
CA VAL A 317 -5.47 -6.19 24.82
C VAL A 317 -4.79 -4.85 25.14
N GLN A 318 -3.46 -4.77 24.98
CA GLN A 318 -2.71 -3.54 25.19
C GLN A 318 -3.10 -2.45 24.18
N ALA A 319 -3.34 -2.81 22.91
CA ALA A 319 -3.79 -1.86 21.90
C ALA A 319 -5.18 -1.27 22.23
N LEU A 320 -6.11 -2.08 22.76
CA LEU A 320 -7.39 -1.59 23.29
C LEU A 320 -7.18 -0.63 24.47
N ALA A 321 -6.25 -0.91 25.38
CA ALA A 321 -5.91 0.01 26.46
C ALA A 321 -5.48 1.38 25.93
N VAL A 322 -4.59 1.40 24.92
CA VAL A 322 -4.14 2.63 24.25
C VAL A 322 -5.31 3.35 23.56
N LEU A 323 -6.19 2.63 22.88
CA LEU A 323 -7.37 3.20 22.24
C LEU A 323 -8.30 3.89 23.26
N HIS A 324 -8.64 3.20 24.35
CA HIS A 324 -9.49 3.75 25.40
C HIS A 324 -8.86 4.97 26.07
N ARG A 325 -7.53 4.99 26.23
CA ARG A 325 -6.79 6.18 26.70
C ARG A 325 -6.94 7.36 25.75
N LYS A 326 -6.82 7.12 24.44
CA LYS A 326 -7.03 8.15 23.41
C LYS A 326 -8.47 8.68 23.37
N LYS A 327 -9.44 7.88 23.79
CA LYS A 327 -10.84 8.29 24.00
C LYS A 327 -11.10 8.99 25.35
N ALA A 328 -10.07 9.14 26.20
CA ALA A 328 -10.17 9.61 27.59
C ALA A 328 -11.03 8.72 28.52
N GLU A 329 -11.19 7.44 28.17
CA GLU A 329 -11.93 6.43 28.95
C GLU A 329 -10.98 5.71 29.91
N TYR A 330 -10.43 6.45 30.88
CA TYR A 330 -9.28 5.99 31.67
C TYR A 330 -9.54 4.73 32.51
N VAL A 331 -10.75 4.55 33.05
CA VAL A 331 -11.10 3.34 33.85
C VAL A 331 -11.03 2.08 32.98
N THR A 332 -11.58 2.15 31.76
CA THR A 332 -11.56 1.05 30.81
C THR A 332 -10.15 0.79 30.32
N SER A 333 -9.39 1.85 30.01
CA SER A 333 -7.98 1.77 29.63
C SER A 333 -7.15 1.07 30.70
N GLU A 334 -7.32 1.46 31.97
CA GLU A 334 -6.59 0.90 33.11
C GLU A 334 -6.83 -0.60 33.26
N ARG A 335 -8.09 -1.04 33.14
CA ARG A 335 -8.44 -2.46 33.21
C ARG A 335 -7.69 -3.27 32.15
N TYR A 336 -7.73 -2.83 30.89
CA TYR A 336 -7.01 -3.51 29.81
C TYR A 336 -5.48 -3.43 29.99
N GLN A 337 -4.97 -2.30 30.46
CA GLN A 337 -3.54 -2.11 30.66
C GLN A 337 -2.98 -3.02 31.75
N LEU A 338 -3.69 -3.17 32.87
CA LEU A 338 -3.30 -4.08 33.95
C LEU A 338 -3.40 -5.54 33.52
N GLN A 339 -4.44 -5.90 32.76
CA GLN A 339 -4.58 -7.24 32.19
C GLN A 339 -3.40 -7.57 31.26
N ALA A 340 -3.05 -6.67 30.34
CA ALA A 340 -1.92 -6.86 29.43
C ALA A 340 -0.59 -6.94 30.20
N LEU A 341 -0.36 -6.05 31.18
CA LEU A 341 0.86 -6.03 31.97
C LEU A 341 1.07 -7.34 32.74
N GLU A 342 0.03 -7.83 33.42
CA GLU A 342 0.14 -9.06 34.20
C GLU A 342 0.28 -10.28 33.29
N GLY A 343 -0.45 -10.33 32.17
CA GLY A 343 -0.30 -11.39 31.17
C GLY A 343 1.13 -11.42 30.59
N PHE A 344 1.68 -10.28 30.15
CA PHE A 344 3.04 -10.23 29.63
C PHE A 344 4.08 -10.63 30.68
N ARG A 345 3.89 -10.20 31.93
CA ARG A 345 4.77 -10.59 33.04
C ARG A 345 4.76 -12.10 33.27
N GLN A 346 3.60 -12.74 33.20
CA GLN A 346 3.46 -14.19 33.39
C GLN A 346 4.05 -14.98 32.21
N VAL A 347 3.82 -14.52 30.98
CA VAL A 347 4.15 -15.26 29.75
C VAL A 347 5.60 -15.04 29.31
N LEU A 348 6.10 -13.80 29.44
CA LEU A 348 7.39 -13.36 28.90
C LEU A 348 8.40 -12.95 29.98
N GLY A 349 7.93 -12.73 31.22
CA GLY A 349 8.76 -12.30 32.34
C GLY A 349 8.77 -10.78 32.55
N GLY A 350 9.28 -10.36 33.72
CA GLY A 350 9.25 -8.96 34.18
C GLY A 350 10.08 -7.98 33.35
N GLU A 351 11.23 -8.42 32.84
CA GLU A 351 12.17 -7.59 32.07
C GLU A 351 11.99 -7.75 30.55
N HIS A 352 10.96 -8.47 30.09
CA HIS A 352 10.68 -8.55 28.65
C HIS A 352 10.28 -7.18 28.10
N SER A 353 10.66 -6.91 26.84
CA SER A 353 10.41 -5.63 26.17
C SER A 353 8.93 -5.22 26.19
N ASP A 354 8.02 -6.17 25.99
CA ASP A 354 6.56 -5.95 26.03
C ASP A 354 6.04 -5.65 27.44
N THR A 355 6.58 -6.33 28.47
CA THR A 355 6.26 -6.04 29.87
C THR A 355 6.72 -4.64 30.24
N LEU A 356 7.94 -4.26 29.87
CA LEU A 356 8.48 -2.91 30.09
C LEU A 356 7.69 -1.85 29.30
N HIS A 357 7.23 -2.17 28.09
CA HIS A 357 6.33 -1.32 27.33
C HIS A 357 4.96 -1.15 28.01
N ALA A 358 4.43 -2.22 28.61
CA ALA A 358 3.20 -2.16 29.38
C ALA A 358 3.33 -1.31 30.65
N VAL A 359 4.44 -1.43 31.38
CA VAL A 359 4.76 -0.56 32.53
C VAL A 359 4.82 0.90 32.10
N HIS A 360 5.54 1.19 31.01
CA HIS A 360 5.66 2.54 30.47
C HIS A 360 4.29 3.14 30.10
N THR A 361 3.44 2.37 29.42
CA THR A 361 2.11 2.82 29.00
C THR A 361 1.18 3.04 30.20
N LEU A 362 1.32 2.24 31.27
CA LEU A 362 0.62 2.49 32.53
C LEU A 362 1.07 3.80 33.19
N GLY A 363 2.37 4.13 33.15
CA GLY A 363 2.88 5.42 33.60
C GLY A 363 2.25 6.60 32.85
N LEU A 364 2.15 6.50 31.52
CA LEU A 364 1.46 7.52 30.71
C LEU A 364 -0.02 7.65 31.07
N LEU A 365 -0.72 6.53 31.34
CA LEU A 365 -2.11 6.56 31.78
C LEU A 365 -2.27 7.26 33.15
N ARG A 366 -1.35 7.03 34.09
CA ARG A 366 -1.34 7.72 35.40
C ARG A 366 -1.10 9.21 35.26
N MET A 367 -0.24 9.60 34.33
CA MET A 367 -0.04 11.01 33.97
C MET A 367 -1.34 11.63 33.43
N ASP A 368 -2.02 10.96 32.50
CA ASP A 368 -3.30 11.41 31.93
C ASP A 368 -4.42 11.53 33.00
N GLN A 369 -4.30 10.79 34.11
CA GLN A 369 -5.17 10.84 35.30
C GLN A 369 -4.74 11.88 36.36
N GLY A 370 -3.62 12.59 36.16
CA GLY A 370 -3.07 13.56 37.12
C GLY A 370 -2.31 12.95 38.32
N GLN A 371 -2.02 11.65 38.29
CA GLN A 371 -1.28 10.93 39.35
C GLN A 371 0.22 10.99 39.10
N HIS A 372 0.80 12.18 39.20
CA HIS A 372 2.17 12.45 38.72
C HIS A 372 3.25 11.62 39.43
N GLU A 373 3.19 11.47 40.76
CA GLU A 373 4.17 10.67 41.51
C GLU A 373 4.21 9.20 41.06
N VAL A 374 3.03 8.60 40.87
CA VAL A 374 2.91 7.21 40.39
C VAL A 374 3.35 7.10 38.93
N ALA A 375 3.02 8.10 38.11
CA ALA A 375 3.45 8.16 36.71
C ALA A 375 4.97 8.18 36.60
N GLU A 376 5.64 9.05 37.37
CA GLU A 376 7.10 9.16 37.39
C GLU A 376 7.77 7.84 37.73
N GLN A 377 7.32 7.19 38.81
CA GLN A 377 7.87 5.89 39.25
C GLN A 377 7.76 4.82 38.15
N LEU A 378 6.60 4.73 37.49
CA LEU A 378 6.38 3.76 36.42
C LEU A 378 7.20 4.08 35.16
N LEU A 379 7.31 5.36 34.80
CA LEU A 379 8.12 5.79 33.65
C LEU A 379 9.60 5.51 33.88
N LEU A 380 10.12 5.80 35.09
CA LEU A 380 11.48 5.46 35.50
C LEU A 380 11.71 3.94 35.50
N GLN A 381 10.79 3.17 36.08
CA GLN A 381 10.90 1.71 36.08
C GLN A 381 11.01 1.13 34.67
N GLY A 382 10.17 1.61 33.74
CA GLY A 382 10.22 1.18 32.33
C GLY A 382 11.52 1.60 31.63
N LEU A 383 12.04 2.80 31.94
CA LEU A 383 13.30 3.29 31.41
C LEU A 383 14.49 2.47 31.91
N GLU A 384 14.61 2.27 33.22
CA GLU A 384 15.70 1.50 33.83
C GLU A 384 15.73 0.06 33.33
N GLY A 385 14.57 -0.59 33.21
CA GLY A 385 14.47 -1.92 32.63
C GLY A 385 14.96 -1.95 31.17
N ARG A 386 14.63 -0.95 30.36
CA ARG A 386 15.12 -0.86 28.97
C ARG A 386 16.63 -0.63 28.91
N ILE A 387 17.17 0.22 29.77
CA ILE A 387 18.63 0.41 29.89
C ILE A 387 19.32 -0.91 30.21
N ARG A 388 18.81 -1.67 31.19
CA ARG A 388 19.38 -2.97 31.58
C ARG A 388 19.32 -4.02 30.46
N THR A 389 18.27 -4.01 29.66
CA THR A 389 17.97 -5.10 28.70
C THR A 389 18.50 -4.84 27.30
N VAL A 390 18.42 -3.61 26.80
CA VAL A 390 18.80 -3.24 25.44
C VAL A 390 19.83 -2.11 25.36
N GLY A 391 20.22 -1.52 26.49
CA GLY A 391 21.21 -0.45 26.56
C GLY A 391 20.64 0.96 26.41
N GLU A 392 21.49 1.96 26.62
CA GLU A 392 21.12 3.38 26.66
C GLU A 392 20.78 3.95 25.27
N ASP A 393 21.50 3.52 24.23
CA ASP A 393 21.36 4.03 22.86
C ASP A 393 20.20 3.40 22.07
N HIS A 394 19.52 2.39 22.63
CA HIS A 394 18.47 1.70 21.92
C HIS A 394 17.26 2.63 21.67
N PRO A 395 16.61 2.59 20.48
CA PRO A 395 15.49 3.48 20.16
C PRO A 395 14.33 3.47 21.17
N SER A 396 14.06 2.31 21.79
CA SER A 396 13.05 2.21 22.85
C SER A 396 13.47 2.92 24.15
N THR A 397 14.75 2.89 24.50
CA THR A 397 15.29 3.62 25.67
C THR A 397 15.20 5.13 25.44
N LEU A 398 15.62 5.60 24.26
CA LEU A 398 15.50 7.01 23.85
C LEU A 398 14.04 7.49 23.85
N THR A 399 13.10 6.65 23.41
CA THR A 399 11.67 6.95 23.46
C THR A 399 11.18 7.13 24.91
N SER A 400 11.61 6.26 25.83
CA SER A 400 11.28 6.37 27.25
C SER A 400 11.86 7.62 27.90
N LEU A 401 13.11 7.98 27.57
CA LEU A 401 13.74 9.23 28.01
C LEU A 401 12.95 10.46 27.54
N ASN A 402 12.55 10.48 26.27
CA ASN A 402 11.75 11.58 25.74
C ASN A 402 10.38 11.71 26.43
N SER A 403 9.71 10.59 26.71
CA SER A 403 8.47 10.59 27.50
C SER A 403 8.68 11.16 28.90
N LEU A 404 9.77 10.80 29.57
CA LEU A 404 10.09 11.31 30.91
C LEU A 404 10.46 12.80 30.90
N ALA A 405 11.18 13.26 29.87
CA ALA A 405 11.45 14.69 29.67
C ALA A 405 10.16 15.49 29.45
N ASN A 406 9.20 14.95 28.68
CA ASN A 406 7.89 15.57 28.51
C ASN A 406 7.09 15.60 29.80
N PHE A 407 7.16 14.54 30.61
CA PHE A 407 6.55 14.50 31.94
C PHE A 407 7.09 15.65 32.81
N TYR A 408 8.41 15.79 32.97
CA TYR A 408 9.00 16.87 33.78
C TYR A 408 8.79 18.27 33.22
N ARG A 409 8.45 18.42 31.94
CA ARG A 409 8.08 19.71 31.36
C ARG A 409 6.62 20.08 31.62
N GLY A 410 5.76 19.08 31.70
CA GLY A 410 4.30 19.24 31.81
C GLY A 410 3.77 19.29 33.24
N VAL A 411 4.53 18.77 34.20
CA VAL A 411 4.34 18.95 35.66
C VAL A 411 5.07 20.22 36.10
#